data_AF-A0A7U8GQU7-F1
#
_entry.id   AF-A0A7U8GQU7-F1
#
_cell.length_a   1.000
_cell.length_b   1.000
_cell.length_c   1.000
_cell.angle_alpha   90.00
_cell.angle_beta   90.00
_cell.angle_gamma   90.00
#
_symmetry.space_group_name_H-M   'P 1'
#
loop_
_entity.id
_entity.type
_entity.pdbx_description
1 polymer ?
#
loop_
_entity_poly.entity_id
_entity_poly.type
_entity_poly.pdbx_seq_one_letter_code
_entity_poly.pdbx_strand_id
1 'polypeptide(L)'
;MESSDSIKTGLIDKRIVIIEKVIPDDGRRESLWLISSIAIILFFAAITLHYNRADKVEPARHLELGITGKAVLTALRNAGDEIQFMMEQPDSFPSVKELIEAEVPPFVDNTGAFASYQWSILNNRCYLGTPADSDHPEFLLFADSDHPHIYWRYDRSTAVDCSTTTHWQSEQHHHD
;
A
#
# COMPACT_ATOMS: atom_id res chain seq x y z
N MET A 1 83.87 78.61 -5.27
CA MET A 1 82.98 78.83 -4.11
C MET A 1 81.72 78.01 -4.38
N GLU A 2 81.82 76.69 -4.40
CA GLU A 2 82.09 75.78 -3.26
C GLU A 2 80.89 75.71 -2.31
N SER A 3 80.58 74.46 -1.96
CA SER A 3 79.83 74.01 -0.79
C SER A 3 78.32 73.84 -1.01
N SER A 4 77.69 72.74 -0.64
CA SER A 4 78.13 71.38 -0.35
C SER A 4 76.86 70.55 -0.22
N ASP A 5 77.05 69.26 -0.42
CA ASP A 5 76.26 68.16 0.14
C ASP A 5 75.48 68.49 1.42
N SER A 6 74.23 68.05 1.49
CA SER A 6 73.74 67.43 2.72
C SER A 6 72.50 66.58 2.47
N ILE A 7 72.75 65.29 2.29
CA ILE A 7 71.86 64.18 2.57
C ILE A 7 71.10 64.45 3.89
N LYS A 8 69.77 64.53 3.85
CA LYS A 8 68.93 64.33 5.05
C LYS A 8 68.33 62.93 5.00
N THR A 9 69.12 62.00 5.52
CA THR A 9 68.71 60.70 6.03
C THR A 9 67.73 60.94 7.18
N GLY A 10 66.43 60.88 6.90
CA GLY A 10 65.36 60.95 7.89
C GLY A 10 64.57 59.66 7.90
N LEU A 11 65.09 58.66 8.61
CA LEU A 11 64.37 57.52 9.22
C LEU A 11 63.01 57.16 8.60
N ILE A 12 63.01 56.32 7.57
CA ILE A 12 61.83 55.52 7.23
C ILE A 12 61.80 54.36 8.23
N ASP A 13 60.85 54.42 9.17
CA ASP A 13 60.44 53.34 10.07
C ASP A 13 60.25 52.06 9.24
N LYS A 14 61.24 51.17 9.29
CA LYS A 14 61.24 49.90 8.57
C LYS A 14 60.34 48.92 9.32
N ARG A 15 59.03 49.18 9.36
CA ARG A 15 58.07 48.13 9.68
C ARG A 15 58.05 47.16 8.52
N ILE A 16 58.59 45.97 8.77
CA ILE A 16 58.38 44.80 7.92
C ILE A 16 56.89 44.48 8.03
N VAL A 17 56.10 44.87 7.04
CA VAL A 17 54.71 44.43 6.91
C VAL A 17 54.77 43.02 6.34
N ILE A 18 54.60 42.02 7.21
CA ILE A 18 54.42 40.62 6.81
C ILE A 18 52.97 40.50 6.34
N ILE A 19 52.76 40.41 5.02
CA ILE A 19 51.43 40.17 4.45
C ILE A 19 51.18 38.67 4.50
N GLU A 20 50.45 38.22 5.52
CA GLU A 20 49.97 36.85 5.61
C GLU A 20 48.71 36.70 4.74
N LYS A 21 48.78 35.80 3.75
CA LYS A 21 47.64 35.48 2.91
C LYS A 21 46.71 34.54 3.67
N VAL A 22 45.73 35.10 4.37
CA VAL A 22 44.63 34.35 4.98
C VAL A 22 43.72 33.86 3.86
N ILE A 23 43.65 32.54 3.66
CA ILE A 23 42.63 31.95 2.79
C ILE A 23 41.30 32.12 3.54
N PRO A 24 40.30 32.83 2.98
CA PRO A 24 39.01 32.91 3.63
C PRO A 24 38.48 31.49 3.77
N ASP A 25 38.04 31.13 4.97
CA ASP A 25 37.31 29.89 5.22
C ASP A 25 35.89 30.08 4.67
N ASP A 26 35.79 30.15 3.35
CA ASP A 26 34.50 30.12 2.68
C ASP A 26 34.02 28.66 2.77
N GLY A 27 33.01 28.41 3.61
CA GLY A 27 32.35 27.10 3.80
C GLY A 27 31.79 26.46 2.51
N ARG A 28 32.14 27.00 1.35
CA ARG A 28 32.06 26.43 0.01
C ARG A 28 32.73 25.07 -0.08
N ARG A 29 33.88 24.85 0.58
CA ARG A 29 34.50 23.51 0.62
C ARG A 29 33.64 22.53 1.44
N GLU A 30 33.13 22.95 2.58
CA GLU A 30 32.26 22.13 3.44
C GLU A 30 30.92 21.82 2.75
N SER A 31 30.35 22.80 2.06
CA SER A 31 29.12 22.65 1.28
C SER A 31 29.28 21.68 0.11
N LEU A 32 30.46 21.62 -0.51
CA LEU A 32 30.74 20.66 -1.58
C LEU A 32 30.78 19.23 -1.07
N TRP A 33 31.33 18.99 0.13
CA TRP A 33 31.34 17.66 0.75
C TRP A 33 29.93 17.21 1.12
N LEU A 34 29.09 18.11 1.62
CA LEU A 34 27.68 17.83 1.90
C LEU A 34 26.89 17.49 0.63
N ILE A 35 27.05 18.29 -0.44
CA ILE A 35 26.36 18.02 -1.71
C ILE A 35 26.84 16.70 -2.31
N SER A 36 28.14 16.42 -2.24
CA SER A 36 28.72 15.16 -2.71
C SER A 36 28.19 13.95 -1.94
N SER A 37 28.03 14.05 -0.60
CA SER A 37 27.51 12.93 0.19
C SER A 37 26.04 12.65 -0.11
N ILE A 38 25.22 13.70 -0.25
CA ILE A 38 23.82 13.58 -0.67
C ILE A 38 23.73 12.93 -2.06
N ALA A 39 24.54 13.38 -3.02
CA ALA A 39 24.55 12.82 -4.36
C ALA A 39 24.91 11.33 -4.38
N ILE A 40 25.87 10.91 -3.54
CA ILE A 40 26.27 9.51 -3.42
C ILE A 40 25.12 8.66 -2.85
N ILE A 41 24.45 9.13 -1.79
CA ILE A 41 23.30 8.41 -1.20
C ILE A 41 22.18 8.25 -2.23
N LEU A 42 21.84 9.32 -2.95
CA LEU A 42 20.81 9.28 -3.99
C LEU A 42 21.19 8.35 -5.14
N PHE A 43 22.46 8.35 -5.54
CA PHE A 43 22.96 7.46 -6.58
C PHE A 43 22.84 5.99 -6.18
N PHE A 44 23.27 5.63 -4.97
CA PHE A 44 23.11 4.26 -4.46
C PHE A 44 21.65 3.87 -4.26
N ALA A 45 20.79 4.78 -3.80
CA ALA A 45 19.35 4.53 -3.69
C ALA A 45 18.73 4.27 -5.07
N ALA A 46 19.08 5.06 -6.09
CA ALA A 46 18.60 4.88 -7.45
C ALA A 46 19.08 3.57 -8.07
N ILE A 47 20.36 3.22 -7.88
CA ILE A 47 20.93 1.92 -8.31
C ILE A 47 20.19 0.78 -7.60
N THR A 48 20.09 0.84 -6.28
CA THR A 48 19.42 -0.19 -5.48
C THR A 48 17.97 -0.34 -5.92
N LEU A 49 17.25 0.76 -6.13
CA LEU A 49 15.88 0.74 -6.63
C LEU A 49 15.78 0.18 -8.05
N HIS A 50 16.76 0.43 -8.92
CA HIS A 50 16.79 -0.10 -10.28
C HIS A 50 17.05 -1.60 -10.31
N TYR A 51 18.00 -2.09 -9.51
CA TYR A 51 18.35 -3.52 -9.44
C TYR A 51 17.39 -4.33 -8.58
N ASN A 52 16.74 -3.71 -7.59
CA ASN A 52 15.66 -4.30 -6.79
C ASN A 52 14.28 -4.01 -7.41
N ARG A 53 14.23 -3.66 -8.70
CA ARG A 53 12.99 -3.87 -9.44
C ARG A 53 12.86 -5.37 -9.58
N ALA A 54 12.02 -5.98 -8.75
CA ALA A 54 11.48 -7.29 -9.06
C ALA A 54 11.01 -7.27 -10.52
N ASP A 55 11.26 -8.35 -11.26
CA ASP A 55 10.63 -8.57 -12.56
C ASP A 55 9.17 -8.17 -12.50
N LYS A 56 8.61 -7.67 -13.61
CA LYS A 56 7.19 -7.33 -13.70
C LYS A 56 6.37 -8.52 -13.17
N VAL A 57 6.07 -8.49 -11.88
CA VAL A 57 5.07 -9.34 -11.27
C VAL A 57 3.85 -8.92 -12.04
N GLU A 58 3.28 -9.86 -12.81
CA GLU A 58 1.95 -9.68 -13.38
C GLU A 58 1.13 -8.97 -12.33
N PRO A 59 0.51 -7.82 -12.65
CA PRO A 59 -0.10 -6.95 -11.65
C PRO A 59 -0.92 -7.84 -10.75
N ALA A 60 -0.46 -7.99 -9.52
CA ALA A 60 -0.98 -9.05 -8.70
C ALA A 60 -2.48 -8.76 -8.55
N ARG A 61 -3.29 -9.76 -8.91
CA ARG A 61 -4.72 -9.59 -9.24
C ARG A 61 -5.58 -9.07 -8.08
N HIS A 62 -4.97 -8.82 -6.93
CA HIS A 62 -5.55 -8.14 -5.77
C HIS A 62 -5.98 -6.67 -6.01
N LEU A 63 -5.72 -6.08 -7.19
CA LEU A 63 -6.25 -4.74 -7.56
C LEU A 63 -7.47 -4.76 -8.51
N GLU A 64 -8.02 -5.91 -8.89
CA GLU A 64 -9.04 -6.00 -9.95
C GLU A 64 -10.47 -5.65 -9.52
N LEU A 65 -10.78 -5.57 -8.23
CA LEU A 65 -12.13 -5.19 -7.79
C LEU A 65 -12.42 -3.72 -8.10
N GLY A 66 -13.40 -3.49 -8.97
CA GLY A 66 -14.02 -2.17 -9.15
C GLY A 66 -14.69 -1.65 -7.88
N ILE A 67 -15.15 -0.40 -7.89
CA ILE A 67 -15.76 0.27 -6.72
C ILE A 67 -16.90 -0.57 -6.13
N THR A 68 -17.79 -1.09 -6.98
CA THR A 68 -18.88 -2.00 -6.60
C THR A 68 -18.36 -3.25 -5.88
N GLY A 69 -17.37 -3.94 -6.48
CA GLY A 69 -16.79 -5.14 -5.89
C GLY A 69 -16.15 -4.87 -4.53
N LYS A 70 -15.46 -3.73 -4.36
CA LYS A 70 -14.88 -3.32 -3.07
C LYS A 70 -15.95 -3.04 -2.01
N ALA A 71 -17.08 -2.45 -2.40
CA ALA A 71 -18.20 -2.23 -1.49
C ALA A 71 -18.82 -3.57 -1.03
N VAL A 72 -19.02 -4.52 -1.96
CA VAL A 72 -19.50 -5.88 -1.64
C VAL A 72 -18.53 -6.61 -0.74
N LEU A 73 -17.23 -6.58 -1.05
CA LEU A 73 -16.19 -7.19 -0.22
C LEU A 73 -16.19 -6.63 1.20
N THR A 74 -16.31 -5.32 1.35
CA THR A 74 -16.37 -4.66 2.67
C THR A 74 -17.62 -5.09 3.43
N ALA A 75 -18.78 -5.12 2.77
CA ALA A 75 -20.01 -5.59 3.38
C ALA A 75 -19.91 -7.06 3.83
N LEU A 76 -19.31 -7.93 3.02
CA LEU A 76 -19.10 -9.34 3.35
C LEU A 76 -18.19 -9.56 4.56
N ARG A 77 -17.21 -8.66 4.80
CA ARG A 77 -16.38 -8.74 6.02
C ARG A 77 -17.24 -8.54 7.26
N ASN A 78 -18.01 -7.46 7.28
CA ASN A 78 -18.93 -7.19 8.37
C ASN A 78 -19.94 -8.33 8.53
N ALA A 79 -20.45 -8.86 7.41
CA ALA A 79 -21.39 -9.97 7.42
C ALA A 79 -20.81 -11.24 8.06
N GLY A 80 -19.53 -11.52 7.83
CA GLY A 80 -18.83 -12.65 8.44
C GLY A 80 -18.84 -12.56 9.97
N ASP A 81 -18.54 -11.38 10.51
CA ASP A 81 -18.56 -11.13 11.95
C ASP A 81 -19.98 -11.24 12.52
N GLU A 82 -20.99 -10.69 11.82
CA GLU A 82 -22.40 -10.78 12.23
C GLU A 82 -22.93 -12.23 12.19
N ILE A 83 -22.55 -13.01 11.16
CA ILE A 83 -22.89 -14.43 11.07
C ILE A 83 -22.34 -15.18 12.27
N GLN A 84 -21.08 -14.94 12.65
CA GLN A 84 -20.49 -15.55 13.84
C GLN A 84 -21.23 -15.13 15.12
N PHE A 85 -21.64 -13.87 15.22
CA PHE A 85 -22.42 -13.39 16.37
C PHE A 85 -23.82 -14.03 16.46
N MET A 86 -24.44 -14.33 15.32
CA MET A 86 -25.75 -14.98 15.24
C MET A 86 -25.71 -16.49 15.55
N MET A 87 -24.53 -17.12 15.59
CA MET A 87 -24.40 -18.54 15.90
C MET A 87 -24.66 -18.81 17.39
N GLU A 88 -25.76 -19.49 17.69
CA GLU A 88 -26.07 -19.94 19.05
C GLU A 88 -25.23 -21.16 19.48
N GLN A 89 -24.81 -21.99 18.52
CA GLN A 89 -24.02 -23.20 18.71
C GLN A 89 -22.97 -23.33 17.58
N PRO A 90 -21.87 -24.08 17.81
CA PRO A 90 -21.03 -24.52 16.71
C PRO A 90 -21.89 -25.20 15.63
N ASP A 91 -21.70 -24.81 14.37
CA ASP A 91 -22.46 -25.29 13.20
C ASP A 91 -23.91 -24.77 13.04
N SER A 92 -24.39 -23.85 13.89
CA SER A 92 -25.72 -23.24 13.74
C SER A 92 -25.71 -21.97 12.87
N PHE A 93 -25.25 -22.10 11.63
CA PHE A 93 -25.14 -20.95 10.73
C PHE A 93 -26.51 -20.51 10.19
N PRO A 94 -26.77 -19.19 10.10
CA PRO A 94 -28.03 -18.66 9.61
C PRO A 94 -28.21 -18.87 8.11
N SER A 95 -29.43 -19.15 7.69
CA SER A 95 -29.83 -19.14 6.29
C SER A 95 -29.79 -17.72 5.70
N VAL A 96 -29.76 -17.61 4.36
CA VAL A 96 -29.86 -16.31 3.67
C VAL A 96 -31.13 -15.55 4.06
N LYS A 97 -32.23 -16.26 4.34
CA LYS A 97 -33.49 -15.65 4.79
C LYS A 97 -33.34 -15.01 6.18
N GLU A 98 -32.70 -15.70 7.12
CA GLU A 98 -32.45 -15.16 8.46
C GLU A 98 -31.49 -13.96 8.41
N LEU A 99 -30.50 -13.98 7.52
CA LEU A 99 -29.61 -12.83 7.29
C LEU A 99 -30.34 -11.61 6.71
N ILE A 100 -31.32 -11.83 5.82
CA ILE A 100 -32.19 -10.77 5.31
C ILE A 100 -33.08 -10.22 6.43
N GLU A 101 -33.67 -11.09 7.25
CA GLU A 101 -34.54 -10.69 8.37
C GLU A 101 -33.76 -9.93 9.47
N ALA A 102 -32.49 -10.26 9.66
CA ALA A 102 -31.56 -9.56 10.55
C ALA A 102 -30.91 -8.31 9.92
N GLU A 103 -31.33 -7.91 8.71
CA GLU A 103 -30.82 -6.75 7.99
C GLU A 103 -29.30 -6.75 7.75
N VAL A 104 -28.70 -7.94 7.58
CA VAL A 104 -27.24 -8.09 7.38
C VAL A 104 -26.87 -7.77 5.93
N PRO A 105 -26.08 -6.72 5.65
CA PRO A 105 -25.54 -6.48 4.31
C PRO A 105 -24.48 -7.53 3.95
N PRO A 106 -24.29 -7.88 2.66
CA PRO A 106 -25.02 -7.41 1.47
C PRO A 106 -26.28 -8.23 1.16
N PHE A 107 -26.82 -9.01 2.11
CA PHE A 107 -27.93 -9.93 1.86
C PHE A 107 -29.29 -9.21 1.76
N VAL A 108 -29.50 -8.15 2.55
CA VAL A 108 -30.78 -7.42 2.63
C VAL A 108 -30.95 -6.32 1.56
N ASP A 109 -29.86 -5.70 1.12
CA ASP A 109 -29.92 -4.49 0.29
C ASP A 109 -29.87 -4.85 -1.20
N ASN A 110 -30.95 -4.55 -1.92
CA ASN A 110 -31.03 -4.73 -3.38
C ASN A 110 -30.79 -3.42 -4.14
N THR A 111 -30.09 -2.46 -3.53
CA THR A 111 -29.76 -1.17 -4.14
C THR A 111 -28.25 -1.00 -4.35
N GLY A 112 -27.89 -0.06 -5.22
CA GLY A 112 -26.49 0.31 -5.45
C GLY A 112 -25.59 -0.88 -5.83
N ALA A 113 -24.53 -1.08 -5.04
CA ALA A 113 -23.51 -2.09 -5.30
C ALA A 113 -23.99 -3.54 -5.08
N PHE A 114 -25.07 -3.73 -4.34
CA PHE A 114 -25.56 -5.04 -3.88
C PHE A 114 -26.71 -5.56 -4.75
N ALA A 115 -27.42 -4.66 -5.43
CA ALA A 115 -28.55 -4.95 -6.33
C ALA A 115 -28.27 -6.01 -7.39
N SER A 116 -27.02 -6.13 -7.83
CA SER A 116 -26.63 -7.04 -8.90
C SER A 116 -26.34 -8.46 -8.40
N TYR A 117 -26.44 -8.75 -7.10
CA TYR A 117 -26.06 -10.06 -6.54
C TYR A 117 -27.27 -10.88 -6.10
N GLN A 118 -27.22 -12.17 -6.46
CA GLN A 118 -28.11 -13.19 -5.93
C GLN A 118 -27.34 -14.05 -4.94
N TRP A 119 -27.83 -14.10 -3.70
CA TRP A 119 -27.22 -14.85 -2.62
C TRP A 119 -27.85 -16.22 -2.46
N SER A 120 -27.01 -17.23 -2.31
CA SER A 120 -27.42 -18.60 -2.04
C SER A 120 -26.49 -19.23 -1.02
N ILE A 121 -26.98 -20.24 -0.30
CA ILE A 121 -26.18 -21.04 0.61
C ILE A 121 -25.84 -22.37 -0.10
N LEU A 122 -24.55 -22.70 -0.17
CA LEU A 122 -24.08 -23.94 -0.80
C LEU A 122 -24.03 -25.08 0.21
N ASN A 123 -23.59 -24.76 1.43
CA ASN A 123 -23.65 -25.63 2.60
C ASN A 123 -23.79 -24.75 3.84
N ASN A 124 -24.02 -25.37 5.01
CA ASN A 124 -24.24 -24.71 6.30
C ASN A 124 -23.11 -23.78 6.77
N ARG A 125 -22.12 -23.35 5.99
CA ARG A 125 -21.09 -22.38 6.40
C ARG A 125 -20.60 -21.49 5.26
N CYS A 126 -21.31 -21.50 4.14
CA CYS A 126 -20.77 -21.04 2.87
C CYS A 126 -21.83 -20.38 2.00
N TYR A 127 -21.62 -19.09 1.75
CA TYR A 127 -22.55 -18.23 1.04
C TYR A 127 -21.94 -17.82 -0.30
N LEU A 128 -22.69 -18.02 -1.38
CA LEU A 128 -22.30 -17.68 -2.74
C LEU A 128 -23.12 -16.50 -3.23
N GLY A 129 -22.43 -15.41 -3.58
CA GLY A 129 -22.98 -14.25 -4.27
C GLY A 129 -22.68 -14.35 -5.75
N THR A 130 -23.72 -14.60 -6.56
CA THR A 130 -23.61 -14.65 -8.02
C THR A 130 -24.12 -13.34 -8.62
N PRO A 131 -23.32 -12.63 -9.42
CA PRO A 131 -23.77 -11.41 -10.06
C PRO A 131 -24.69 -11.72 -11.25
N ALA A 132 -25.65 -10.83 -11.50
CA ALA A 132 -26.52 -10.88 -12.66
C ALA A 132 -25.71 -10.69 -13.96
N ASP A 133 -24.75 -9.77 -13.95
CA ASP A 133 -23.91 -9.42 -15.11
C ASP A 133 -22.51 -10.02 -15.01
N SER A 134 -21.86 -10.26 -16.16
CA SER A 134 -20.50 -10.83 -16.22
C SER A 134 -19.39 -9.87 -15.82
N ASP A 135 -19.71 -8.58 -15.70
CA ASP A 135 -18.73 -7.52 -15.40
C ASP A 135 -18.43 -7.41 -13.90
N HIS A 136 -19.15 -8.18 -13.09
CA HIS A 136 -18.98 -8.27 -11.66
C HIS A 136 -18.44 -9.64 -11.28
N PRO A 137 -17.59 -9.74 -10.23
CA PRO A 137 -17.06 -11.01 -9.79
C PRO A 137 -18.11 -11.81 -9.01
N GLU A 138 -18.00 -13.14 -9.01
CA GLU A 138 -18.65 -13.98 -8.01
C GLU A 138 -17.91 -13.84 -6.68
N PHE A 139 -18.66 -13.89 -5.58
CA PHE A 139 -18.13 -13.88 -4.23
C PHE A 139 -18.51 -15.15 -3.48
N LEU A 140 -17.56 -15.67 -2.70
CA LEU A 140 -17.77 -16.80 -1.81
C LEU A 140 -17.33 -16.39 -0.42
N LEU A 141 -18.27 -16.37 0.53
CA LEU A 141 -18.00 -16.18 1.94
C LEU A 141 -18.02 -17.55 2.62
N PHE A 142 -16.88 -17.96 3.15
CA PHE A 142 -16.75 -19.10 4.04
C PHE A 142 -16.76 -18.58 5.47
N ALA A 143 -17.91 -18.69 6.13
CA ALA A 143 -18.06 -18.33 7.53
C ALA A 143 -17.55 -19.51 8.37
N ASP A 144 -16.26 -19.54 8.70
CA ASP A 144 -15.74 -20.48 9.69
C ASP A 144 -16.00 -19.94 11.10
N SER A 145 -15.99 -20.80 12.13
CA SER A 145 -16.19 -20.39 13.52
C SER A 145 -15.04 -19.53 14.07
N ASP A 146 -13.83 -19.66 13.50
CA ASP A 146 -12.67 -18.89 13.93
C ASP A 146 -12.60 -17.55 13.20
N HIS A 147 -12.56 -17.56 11.86
CA HIS A 147 -12.50 -16.33 11.05
C HIS A 147 -13.25 -16.50 9.71
N PRO A 148 -14.02 -15.49 9.27
CA PRO A 148 -14.64 -15.51 7.96
C PRO A 148 -13.59 -15.31 6.85
N HIS A 149 -13.63 -16.15 5.83
CA HIS A 149 -12.79 -16.05 4.65
C HIS A 149 -13.62 -15.65 3.43
N ILE A 150 -13.19 -14.61 2.72
CA ILE A 150 -13.87 -14.13 1.52
C ILE A 150 -12.99 -14.38 0.30
N TYR A 151 -13.62 -14.94 -0.71
CA TYR A 151 -13.04 -15.30 -1.97
C TYR A 151 -13.82 -14.60 -3.10
N TRP A 152 -13.13 -14.23 -4.18
CA TRP A 152 -13.79 -13.72 -5.39
C TRP A 152 -13.15 -14.23 -6.68
N ARG A 153 -13.93 -14.23 -7.77
CA ARG A 153 -13.43 -14.59 -9.11
C ARG A 153 -14.28 -13.95 -10.21
N TYR A 154 -13.70 -13.74 -11.39
CA TYR A 154 -14.44 -13.24 -12.56
C TYR A 154 -14.81 -14.36 -13.55
N ASP A 155 -14.12 -15.50 -13.50
CA ASP A 155 -14.39 -16.66 -14.33
C ASP A 155 -15.52 -17.51 -13.72
N ARG A 156 -16.69 -17.48 -14.35
CA ARG A 156 -17.81 -18.32 -13.93
C ARG A 156 -17.55 -19.77 -14.31
N SER A 157 -17.27 -20.61 -13.31
CA SER A 157 -17.27 -22.06 -13.44
C SER A 157 -18.59 -22.64 -12.94
N THR A 158 -19.11 -23.64 -13.65
CA THR A 158 -20.39 -24.30 -13.34
C THR A 158 -20.35 -25.15 -12.08
N ALA A 159 -19.16 -25.49 -11.57
CA ALA A 159 -18.98 -26.20 -10.33
C ALA A 159 -18.41 -25.25 -9.27
N VAL A 160 -19.27 -24.88 -8.31
CA VAL A 160 -18.85 -24.17 -7.10
C VAL A 160 -19.05 -25.09 -5.92
N ASP A 161 -17.95 -25.44 -5.26
CA ASP A 161 -17.96 -26.12 -3.99
C ASP A 161 -17.12 -25.31 -3.00
N CYS A 162 -17.56 -25.29 -1.74
CA CYS A 162 -16.91 -24.61 -0.64
C CYS A 162 -15.54 -25.21 -0.29
N SER A 163 -15.23 -26.40 -0.80
CA SER A 163 -13.93 -27.05 -0.64
C SER A 163 -12.90 -26.66 -1.71
N THR A 164 -13.34 -26.12 -2.86
CA THR A 164 -12.49 -25.92 -4.04
C THR A 164 -12.25 -24.45 -4.31
N THR A 165 -11.14 -23.93 -3.78
CA THR A 165 -10.73 -22.52 -3.92
C THR A 165 -9.67 -22.28 -5.01
N THR A 166 -9.34 -23.29 -5.83
CA THR A 166 -8.20 -23.26 -6.78
C THR A 166 -8.25 -22.12 -7.82
N HIS A 167 -9.44 -21.62 -8.16
CA HIS A 167 -9.63 -20.50 -9.10
C HIS A 167 -10.06 -19.20 -8.41
N TRP A 168 -10.09 -19.20 -7.08
CA TRP A 168 -10.56 -18.08 -6.30
C TRP A 168 -9.38 -17.21 -5.85
N GLN A 169 -9.57 -15.90 -5.94
CA GLN A 169 -8.70 -14.94 -5.30
C GLN A 169 -9.16 -14.77 -3.85
N SER A 170 -8.22 -14.61 -2.93
CA SER A 170 -8.51 -14.32 -1.52
C SER A 170 -7.65 -13.15 -1.06
N GLU A 171 -8.13 -12.45 -0.05
CA GLU A 171 -7.32 -11.46 0.65
C GLU A 171 -6.42 -12.19 1.64
N GLN A 172 -5.18 -12.49 1.24
CA GLN A 172 -4.17 -12.95 2.19
C GLN A 172 -3.74 -11.76 3.05
N HIS A 173 -4.14 -11.76 4.33
CA HIS A 173 -3.49 -10.93 5.33
C HIS A 173 -2.10 -11.51 5.59
N HIS A 174 -1.07 -10.92 4.97
CA HIS A 174 0.31 -11.15 5.40
C HIS A 174 0.45 -10.61 6.82
N HIS A 175 0.36 -11.49 7.82
CA HIS A 175 0.96 -11.24 9.12
C HIS A 175 2.45 -11.50 9.00
N ASP A 176 3.21 -10.42 8.77
CA ASP A 176 4.64 -10.33 9.08
C ASP A 176 4.82 -9.71 10.48
#